data_AF-A0A1F8LK77-F1
#
_entry.id   AF-A0A1F8LK77-F1
#
_cell.length_a   1.000
_cell.length_b   1.000
_cell.length_c   1.000
_cell.angle_alpha   90.00
_cell.angle_beta   90.00
_cell.angle_gamma   90.00
#
_symmetry.space_group_name_H-M   'P 1'
#
loop_
_entity.id
_entity.type
_entity.pdbx_description
1 polymer ?
#
loop_
_entity_poly.entity_id
_entity_poly.type
_entity_poly.pdbx_seq_one_letter_code
_entity_poly.pdbx_strand_id
1 'polypeptide(L)'
;MKDALEIINRVLSQHATITDHVTDASNKMNDIDAVFNVQRETYKVAWSSSSVTDLLEKRNQLMERIQVLEDGLTKHFSYEEKVFPLVLGEILLKDILSDHKKVSERIEKVKSCLNSLEGLEKDELYTKRTELLESVNELSYTITNHAHSEDRVLNMIKKVFEEHAADKD
;
A
#
# COMPACT_ATOMS: atom_id res chain seq x y z
N MET A 1 3.01 8.27 -30.10
CA MET A 1 1.63 8.42 -29.62
C MET A 1 1.06 7.07 -29.19
N LYS A 2 1.03 6.04 -30.06
CA LYS A 2 0.60 4.69 -29.68
C LYS A 2 1.36 4.12 -28.48
N ASP A 3 2.69 4.25 -28.47
CA ASP A 3 3.53 3.78 -27.36
C ASP A 3 3.26 4.51 -26.03
N ALA A 4 2.94 5.82 -26.09
CA ALA A 4 2.60 6.61 -24.90
C ALA A 4 1.23 6.21 -24.32
N LEU A 5 0.24 5.97 -25.18
CA LEU A 5 -1.08 5.47 -24.77
C LEU A 5 -0.99 4.05 -24.19
N GLU A 6 -0.13 3.19 -24.75
CA GLU A 6 0.12 1.85 -24.20
C GLU A 6 0.75 1.91 -22.80
N ILE A 7 1.75 2.78 -22.61
CA ILE A 7 2.35 3.04 -21.30
C ILE A 7 1.30 3.51 -20.30
N ILE A 8 0.51 4.53 -20.65
CA ILE A 8 -0.52 5.09 -19.76
C ILE A 8 -1.53 4.00 -19.37
N ASN A 9 -2.11 3.29 -20.34
CA ASN A 9 -3.11 2.26 -20.06
C ASN A 9 -2.54 1.13 -19.19
N ARG A 10 -1.27 0.77 -19.39
CA ARG A 10 -0.60 -0.23 -18.57
C ARG A 10 -0.44 0.23 -17.13
N VAL A 11 0.00 1.48 -16.89
CA VAL A 11 0.14 2.03 -15.54
C VAL A 11 -1.22 2.07 -14.82
N LEU A 12 -2.26 2.60 -15.47
CA LEU A 12 -3.62 2.61 -14.93
C LEU A 12 -4.12 1.20 -14.55
N SER A 13 -3.76 0.17 -15.33
CA SER A 13 -4.11 -1.22 -15.01
C SER A 13 -3.32 -1.78 -13.81
N GLN A 14 -2.08 -1.34 -13.62
CA GLN A 14 -1.26 -1.74 -12.47
C GLN A 14 -1.81 -1.17 -11.17
N HIS A 15 -2.34 0.07 -11.19
CA HIS A 15 -2.97 0.68 -10.01
C HIS A 15 -4.15 -0.13 -9.47
N ALA A 16 -4.96 -0.73 -10.35
CA ALA A 16 -6.03 -1.62 -9.93
C ALA A 16 -5.49 -2.85 -9.17
N THR A 17 -4.41 -3.46 -9.67
CA THR A 17 -3.76 -4.61 -9.00
C THR A 17 -3.17 -4.21 -7.64
N ILE A 18 -2.54 -3.03 -7.56
CA ILE A 18 -1.99 -2.51 -6.30
C ILE A 18 -3.10 -2.23 -5.29
N THR A 19 -4.24 -1.72 -5.75
CA THR A 19 -5.42 -1.47 -4.90
C THR A 19 -5.93 -2.76 -4.26
N ASP A 20 -5.91 -3.88 -4.98
CA ASP A 20 -6.25 -5.19 -4.42
C ASP A 20 -5.26 -5.60 -3.31
N HIS A 21 -3.96 -5.40 -3.52
CA HIS A 21 -2.95 -5.69 -2.49
C HIS A 21 -3.09 -4.81 -1.24
N VAL A 22 -3.40 -3.52 -1.41
CA VAL A 22 -3.69 -2.60 -0.30
C VAL A 22 -4.92 -3.06 0.48
N THR A 23 -5.97 -3.49 -0.22
CA THR A 23 -7.21 -4.00 0.38
C THR A 23 -6.93 -5.28 1.19
N ASP A 24 -6.14 -6.20 0.65
CA ASP A 24 -5.74 -7.43 1.34
C ASP A 24 -4.96 -7.14 2.62
N ALA A 25 -4.00 -6.21 2.59
CA ALA A 25 -3.23 -5.80 3.77
C ALA A 25 -4.14 -5.15 4.85
N SER A 26 -5.06 -4.29 4.42
CA SER A 26 -6.05 -3.65 5.30
C SER A 26 -6.97 -4.67 5.97
N ASN A 27 -7.44 -5.66 5.23
CA ASN A 27 -8.27 -6.75 5.76
C ASN A 27 -7.50 -7.59 6.79
N LYS A 28 -6.21 -7.86 6.58
CA LYS A 28 -5.38 -8.56 7.58
C LYS A 28 -5.13 -7.74 8.83
N MET A 29 -5.03 -6.42 8.72
CA MET A 29 -4.98 -5.56 9.89
C MET A 29 -6.29 -5.62 10.69
N ASN A 30 -7.45 -5.65 10.01
CA ASN A 30 -8.75 -5.83 10.66
C ASN A 30 -8.86 -7.19 11.38
N ASP A 31 -8.24 -8.25 10.85
CA ASP A 31 -8.17 -9.56 11.55
C ASP A 31 -7.41 -9.43 12.89
N ILE A 32 -6.30 -8.70 12.92
CA ILE A 32 -5.55 -8.40 14.17
C ILE A 32 -6.43 -7.59 15.11
N ASP A 33 -7.09 -6.55 14.59
CA ASP A 33 -7.96 -5.65 15.35
C ASP A 33 -9.11 -6.40 16.05
N ALA A 34 -9.70 -7.37 15.35
CA ALA A 34 -10.77 -8.22 15.85
C ALA A 34 -10.32 -9.09 17.02
N VAL A 35 -9.10 -9.66 16.99
CA VAL A 35 -8.54 -10.42 18.12
C VAL A 35 -8.53 -9.58 19.40
N PHE A 36 -8.12 -8.31 19.29
CA PHE A 36 -8.11 -7.39 20.44
C PHE A 36 -9.50 -6.95 20.90
N ASN A 37 -10.45 -6.75 19.98
CA ASN A 37 -11.80 -6.30 20.33
C ASN A 37 -12.63 -7.43 20.96
N VAL A 38 -12.57 -8.64 20.42
CA VAL A 38 -13.26 -9.83 20.98
C VAL A 38 -12.76 -10.14 22.39
N GLN A 39 -11.44 -10.07 22.60
CA GLN A 39 -10.81 -10.17 23.92
C GLN A 39 -11.41 -9.19 24.95
N ARG A 40 -11.61 -7.93 24.56
CA ARG A 40 -12.09 -6.87 25.45
C ARG A 40 -13.59 -6.97 25.73
N GLU A 41 -14.40 -7.14 24.69
CA GLU A 41 -15.86 -7.02 24.78
C GLU A 41 -16.53 -8.32 25.21
N THR A 42 -16.05 -9.46 24.71
CA THR A 42 -16.76 -10.73 24.87
C THR A 42 -16.43 -11.42 26.20
N TYR A 43 -15.20 -11.22 26.70
CA TYR A 43 -14.71 -12.07 27.78
C TYR A 43 -14.47 -11.34 29.11
N LYS A 44 -14.04 -10.07 29.17
CA LYS A 44 -13.45 -9.49 30.41
C LYS A 44 -12.43 -10.46 31.07
N VAL A 45 -11.90 -11.43 30.32
CA VAL A 45 -11.01 -12.48 30.80
C VAL A 45 -9.59 -12.05 30.46
N ALA A 46 -8.65 -12.36 31.37
CA ALA A 46 -7.24 -12.20 31.11
C ALA A 46 -6.84 -12.91 29.80
N TRP A 47 -6.03 -12.24 28.97
CA TRP A 47 -5.47 -12.79 27.74
C TRP A 47 -4.96 -14.22 27.97
N SER A 48 -5.51 -15.19 27.25
CA SER A 48 -5.03 -16.56 27.28
C SER A 48 -3.77 -16.71 26.42
N SER A 49 -2.97 -17.73 26.69
CA SER A 49 -1.83 -18.08 25.82
C SER A 49 -2.28 -18.36 24.37
N SER A 50 -3.47 -18.94 24.18
CA SER A 50 -4.03 -19.17 22.83
C SER A 50 -4.26 -17.86 22.06
N SER A 51 -4.65 -16.79 22.75
CA SER A 51 -4.94 -15.51 22.10
C SER A 51 -3.66 -14.76 21.70
N VAL A 52 -2.57 -14.96 22.45
CA VAL A 52 -1.24 -14.50 22.03
C VAL A 52 -0.79 -15.27 20.79
N THR A 53 -1.00 -16.59 20.76
CA THR A 53 -0.69 -17.41 19.57
C THR A 53 -1.49 -16.94 18.35
N ASP A 54 -2.80 -16.75 18.49
CA ASP A 54 -3.66 -16.25 17.40
C ASP A 54 -3.20 -14.88 16.90
N LEU A 55 -2.85 -13.96 17.80
CA LEU A 55 -2.30 -12.65 17.43
C LEU A 55 -1.02 -12.78 16.61
N LEU A 56 -0.07 -13.60 17.06
CA LEU A 56 1.21 -13.79 16.38
C LEU A 56 1.03 -14.41 15.00
N GLU A 57 0.06 -15.32 14.85
CA GLU A 57 -0.31 -15.87 13.55
C GLU A 57 -0.86 -14.78 12.63
N LYS A 58 -1.81 -13.95 13.10
CA LYS A 58 -2.37 -12.84 12.32
C LYS A 58 -1.31 -11.80 11.95
N ARG A 59 -0.36 -11.52 12.85
CA ARG A 59 0.81 -10.66 12.59
C ARG A 59 1.66 -11.22 11.45
N ASN A 60 1.95 -12.53 11.46
CA ASN A 60 2.70 -13.16 10.37
C ASN A 60 1.95 -13.07 9.03
N GLN A 61 0.64 -13.32 9.04
CA GLN A 61 -0.19 -13.19 7.84
C GLN A 61 -0.18 -11.75 7.30
N LEU A 62 -0.23 -10.73 8.17
CA LEU A 62 -0.12 -9.33 7.76
C LEU A 62 1.28 -9.03 7.19
N MET A 63 2.35 -9.51 7.82
CA MET A 63 3.72 -9.36 7.30
C MET A 63 3.85 -9.92 5.88
N GLU A 64 3.31 -11.12 5.63
CA GLU A 64 3.30 -11.71 4.29
C GLU A 64 2.58 -10.83 3.26
N ARG A 65 1.43 -10.22 3.63
CA ARG A 65 0.73 -9.30 2.71
C ARG A 65 1.48 -8.00 2.47
N ILE A 66 2.12 -7.46 3.50
CA ILE A 66 2.98 -6.29 3.34
C ILE A 66 4.16 -6.59 2.41
N GLN A 67 4.76 -7.78 2.49
CA GLN A 67 5.82 -8.20 1.57
C GLN A 67 5.32 -8.32 0.13
N VAL A 68 4.13 -8.92 -0.08
CA VAL A 68 3.52 -9.01 -1.42
C VAL A 68 3.24 -7.61 -2.00
N LEU A 69 2.73 -6.69 -1.17
CA LEU A 69 2.48 -5.31 -1.55
C LEU A 69 3.79 -4.58 -1.91
N GLU A 70 4.83 -4.73 -1.09
CA GLU A 70 6.17 -4.16 -1.33
C GLU A 70 6.77 -4.66 -2.66
N ASP A 71 6.71 -5.97 -2.91
CA ASP A 71 7.21 -6.57 -4.14
C ASP A 71 6.44 -6.06 -5.37
N GLY A 72 5.12 -5.88 -5.24
CA GLY A 72 4.25 -5.32 -6.27
C GLY A 72 4.60 -3.87 -6.60
N LEU A 73 4.69 -3.03 -5.56
CA LEU A 73 5.05 -1.61 -5.66
C LEU A 73 6.46 -1.42 -6.23
N THR A 74 7.44 -2.20 -5.77
CA THR A 74 8.82 -2.12 -6.28
C THR A 74 8.88 -2.37 -7.79
N LYS A 75 8.14 -3.37 -8.28
CA LYS A 75 8.06 -3.68 -9.72
C LYS A 75 7.34 -2.57 -10.51
N HIS A 76 6.30 -2.00 -9.92
CA HIS A 76 5.51 -0.92 -10.52
C HIS A 76 6.33 0.38 -10.61
N PHE A 77 6.89 0.85 -9.49
CA PHE A 77 7.77 2.01 -9.44
C PHE A 77 8.95 1.89 -10.42
N SER A 78 9.59 0.71 -10.46
CA SER A 78 10.68 0.45 -11.43
C SER A 78 10.22 0.57 -12.89
N TYR A 79 8.97 0.19 -13.18
CA TYR A 79 8.41 0.34 -14.52
C TYR A 79 8.16 1.81 -14.84
N GLU A 80 7.53 2.55 -13.93
CA GLU A 80 7.21 3.97 -14.07
C GLU A 80 8.44 4.84 -14.25
N GLU A 81 9.45 4.66 -13.38
CA GLU A 81 10.71 5.40 -13.45
C GLU A 81 11.43 5.21 -14.80
N LYS A 82 11.24 4.06 -15.43
CA LYS A 82 11.77 3.76 -16.76
C LYS A 82 10.96 4.42 -17.88
N VAL A 83 9.64 4.51 -17.77
CA VAL A 83 8.74 4.88 -18.89
C VAL A 83 8.16 6.29 -18.80
N PHE A 84 7.99 6.84 -17.60
CA PHE A 84 7.47 8.19 -17.39
C PHE A 84 8.32 9.32 -17.98
N PRO A 85 9.66 9.24 -18.11
CA PRO A 85 10.41 10.22 -18.89
C PRO A 85 9.87 10.42 -20.31
N LEU A 86 9.30 9.37 -20.92
CA LEU A 86 8.77 9.38 -22.29
C LEU A 86 7.37 9.99 -22.39
N VAL A 87 6.67 10.17 -21.26
CA VAL A 87 5.25 10.59 -21.21
C VAL A 87 5.07 11.89 -20.41
N LEU A 88 5.67 11.97 -19.22
CA LEU A 88 5.52 13.07 -18.27
C LEU A 88 6.70 14.06 -18.30
N GLY A 89 7.86 13.61 -18.78
CA GLY A 89 9.12 14.35 -18.70
C GLY A 89 9.72 14.38 -17.28
N GLU A 90 10.91 14.97 -17.16
CA GLU A 90 11.74 14.86 -15.95
C GLU A 90 11.20 15.63 -14.73
N ILE A 91 10.47 16.73 -14.93
CA ILE A 91 10.00 17.57 -13.82
C ILE A 91 8.94 16.85 -13.00
N LEU A 92 7.93 16.28 -13.65
CA LEU A 92 6.87 15.53 -12.98
C LEU A 92 7.40 14.23 -12.37
N LEU A 93 8.37 13.58 -13.02
CA LEU A 93 9.01 12.39 -12.47
C LEU A 93 9.67 12.63 -11.11
N LYS A 94 10.26 13.81 -10.87
CA LYS A 94 10.88 14.11 -9.57
C LYS A 94 9.88 14.10 -8.41
N ASP A 95 8.64 14.54 -8.65
CA ASP A 95 7.59 14.53 -7.64
C ASP A 95 7.12 13.09 -7.36
N ILE A 96 6.93 12.31 -8.43
CA ILE A 96 6.58 10.88 -8.36
C ILE A 96 7.63 10.07 -7.58
N LEU A 97 8.92 10.29 -7.86
CA LEU A 97 10.03 9.66 -7.13
C LEU A 97 10.02 10.00 -5.63
N SER A 98 9.61 11.22 -5.27
CA SER A 98 9.46 11.63 -3.88
C SER A 98 8.34 10.84 -3.19
N ASP A 99 7.23 10.61 -3.89
CA ASP A 99 6.12 9.80 -3.39
C ASP A 99 6.48 8.31 -3.29
N HIS A 100 7.19 7.73 -4.26
CA HIS A 100 7.73 6.36 -4.17
C HIS A 100 8.56 6.16 -2.90
N LYS A 101 9.43 7.15 -2.60
CA LYS A 101 10.25 7.14 -1.38
C LYS A 101 9.39 7.19 -0.12
N LYS A 102 8.37 8.06 -0.07
CA LYS A 102 7.44 8.14 1.07
C LYS A 102 6.70 6.83 1.27
N VAL A 103 6.19 6.20 0.21
CA VAL A 103 5.52 4.89 0.29
C VAL A 103 6.48 3.84 0.86
N SER A 104 7.70 3.77 0.35
CA SER A 104 8.73 2.84 0.82
C SER A 104 9.06 3.03 2.30
N GLU A 105 9.20 4.28 2.75
CA GLU A 105 9.42 4.61 4.18
C GLU A 105 8.24 4.16 5.07
N ARG A 106 7.00 4.25 4.56
CA ARG A 106 5.80 3.78 5.30
C ARG A 106 5.74 2.26 5.38
N ILE A 107 6.14 1.54 4.32
CA ILE A 107 6.24 0.08 4.34
C ILE A 107 7.23 -0.37 5.42
N GLU A 108 8.43 0.25 5.45
CA GLU A 108 9.44 -0.07 6.44
C GLU A 108 8.98 0.25 7.87
N LYS A 109 8.25 1.35 8.07
CA LYS A 109 7.61 1.66 9.36
C LYS A 109 6.64 0.55 9.80
N VAL A 110 5.78 0.06 8.90
CA VAL A 110 4.84 -1.03 9.20
C VAL A 110 5.59 -2.33 9.52
N LYS A 111 6.59 -2.72 8.71
CA LYS A 111 7.41 -3.92 8.95
C LYS A 111 8.13 -3.85 10.29
N SER A 112 8.72 -2.70 10.62
CA SER A 112 9.35 -2.46 11.91
C SER A 112 8.36 -2.60 13.07
N CYS A 113 7.16 -2.02 12.94
CA CYS A 113 6.10 -2.16 13.94
C CYS A 113 5.71 -3.63 14.14
N LEU A 114 5.50 -4.39 13.06
CA LEU A 114 5.18 -5.82 13.10
C LEU A 114 6.28 -6.65 13.77
N ASN A 115 7.54 -6.38 13.45
CA ASN A 115 8.68 -7.07 14.08
C ASN A 115 8.79 -6.75 15.57
N SER A 116 8.43 -5.53 15.98
CA SER A 116 8.47 -5.12 17.39
C SER A 116 7.43 -5.81 18.27
N LEU A 117 6.45 -6.51 17.68
CA LEU A 117 5.43 -7.25 18.44
C LEU A 117 5.94 -8.57 19.02
N GLU A 118 7.07 -9.10 18.54
CA GLU A 118 7.61 -10.35 19.10
C GLU A 118 8.16 -10.13 20.51
N GLY A 119 7.80 -11.05 21.43
CA GLY A 119 8.34 -11.06 22.79
C GLY A 119 7.79 -9.97 23.71
N LEU A 120 6.83 -9.16 23.26
CA LEU A 120 6.15 -8.17 24.10
C LEU A 120 5.16 -8.83 25.06
N GLU A 121 5.03 -8.22 26.24
CA GLU A 121 4.00 -8.56 27.20
C GLU A 121 2.62 -8.06 26.74
N LYS A 122 1.56 -8.61 27.34
CA LYS A 122 0.16 -8.41 26.90
C LYS A 122 -0.27 -6.94 26.81
N ASP A 123 0.07 -6.13 27.82
CA ASP A 123 -0.30 -4.72 27.86
C ASP A 123 0.48 -3.89 26.82
N GLU A 124 1.69 -4.32 26.48
CA GLU A 124 2.53 -3.70 25.46
C GLU A 124 2.02 -4.03 24.06
N LEU A 125 1.62 -5.28 23.81
CA LEU A 125 0.98 -5.71 22.56
C LEU A 125 -0.27 -4.88 22.26
N TYR A 126 -1.07 -4.58 23.28
CA TYR A 126 -2.26 -3.76 23.13
C TYR A 126 -1.92 -2.32 22.73
N THR A 127 -0.92 -1.72 23.37
CA THR A 127 -0.49 -0.35 23.04
C THR A 127 0.06 -0.29 21.61
N LYS A 128 0.86 -1.29 21.22
CA LYS A 128 1.42 -1.39 19.87
C LYS A 128 0.40 -1.69 18.78
N ARG A 129 -0.73 -2.32 19.08
CA ARG A 129 -1.82 -2.53 18.11
C ARG A 129 -2.34 -1.20 17.55
N THR A 130 -2.56 -0.19 18.39
CA THR A 130 -3.04 1.12 17.91
C THR A 130 -2.03 1.76 16.96
N GLU A 131 -0.75 1.75 17.32
CA GLU A 131 0.33 2.26 16.45
C GLU A 131 0.40 1.50 15.11
N LEU A 132 0.21 0.18 15.14
CA LEU A 132 0.20 -0.65 13.94
C LEU A 132 -1.01 -0.33 13.05
N LEU A 133 -2.21 -0.22 13.63
CA LEU A 133 -3.43 0.13 12.91
C LEU A 133 -3.28 1.47 12.18
N GLU A 134 -2.81 2.48 12.90
CA GLU A 134 -2.54 3.81 12.35
C GLU A 134 -1.50 3.73 11.22
N SER A 135 -0.42 2.97 11.42
CA SER A 135 0.64 2.84 10.40
C SER A 135 0.16 2.15 9.12
N VAL A 136 -0.68 1.11 9.22
CA VAL A 136 -1.27 0.43 8.05
C VAL A 136 -2.28 1.33 7.33
N ASN A 137 -3.09 2.09 8.08
CA ASN A 137 -4.02 3.05 7.51
C ASN A 137 -3.29 4.20 6.79
N GLU A 138 -2.24 4.74 7.40
CA GLU A 138 -1.36 5.74 6.79
C GLU A 138 -0.72 5.23 5.49
N LEU A 139 -0.22 3.99 5.49
CA LEU A 139 0.35 3.35 4.31
C LEU A 139 -0.69 3.24 3.18
N SER A 140 -1.87 2.69 3.50
CA SER A 140 -2.97 2.51 2.55
C SER A 140 -3.44 3.84 1.95
N TYR A 141 -3.57 4.87 2.78
CA TYR A 141 -3.90 6.22 2.35
C TYR A 141 -2.82 6.82 1.44
N THR A 142 -1.54 6.65 1.80
CA THR A 142 -0.41 7.18 1.02
C THR A 142 -0.37 6.55 -0.38
N ILE A 143 -0.51 5.23 -0.48
CA ILE A 143 -0.51 4.52 -1.77
C ILE A 143 -1.72 4.96 -2.61
N THR A 144 -2.92 4.98 -2.02
CA THR A 144 -4.16 5.33 -2.74
C THR A 144 -4.11 6.75 -3.28
N ASN A 145 -3.62 7.71 -2.49
CA ASN A 145 -3.51 9.10 -2.93
C ASN A 145 -2.46 9.31 -4.01
N HIS A 146 -1.34 8.59 -3.91
CA HIS A 146 -0.30 8.60 -4.94
C HIS A 146 -0.88 8.12 -6.28
N ALA A 147 -1.49 6.91 -6.30
CA ALA A 147 -2.12 6.35 -7.50
C ALA A 147 -3.22 7.27 -8.06
N HIS A 148 -4.07 7.86 -7.21
CA HIS A 148 -5.10 8.82 -7.67
C HIS A 148 -4.51 10.08 -8.30
N SER A 149 -3.40 10.60 -7.75
CA SER A 149 -2.75 11.80 -8.26
C SER A 149 -2.14 11.52 -9.64
N GLU A 150 -1.52 10.35 -9.80
CA GLU A 150 -0.97 9.88 -11.06
C GLU A 150 -2.06 9.60 -12.09
N ASP A 151 -3.12 8.87 -11.72
CA ASP A 151 -4.27 8.61 -12.58
C ASP A 151 -4.84 9.90 -13.16
N ARG A 152 -4.95 10.95 -12.34
CA ARG A 152 -5.44 12.24 -12.80
C ARG A 152 -4.55 12.84 -13.88
N VAL A 153 -3.24 12.85 -13.67
CA VAL A 153 -2.26 13.38 -14.65
C VAL A 153 -2.25 12.53 -15.92
N LEU A 154 -2.21 11.20 -15.77
CA LEU A 154 -2.18 10.25 -16.88
C LEU A 154 -3.45 10.34 -17.73
N ASN A 155 -4.63 10.49 -17.12
CA ASN A 155 -5.88 10.67 -17.86
C ASN A 155 -5.94 12.02 -18.59
N MET A 156 -5.38 13.09 -18.02
CA MET A 156 -5.25 14.38 -18.74
C MET A 156 -4.39 14.23 -19.99
N ILE A 157 -3.27 13.53 -19.89
CA ILE A 157 -2.34 13.32 -21.00
C ILE A 157 -2.92 12.36 -22.04
N LYS A 158 -3.58 11.28 -21.59
CA LYS A 158 -4.29 10.33 -22.46
C LYS A 158 -5.28 11.05 -23.36
N LYS A 159 -6.11 11.93 -22.79
CA LYS A 159 -7.08 12.73 -23.55
C LYS A 159 -6.41 13.55 -24.66
N VAL A 160 -5.30 14.21 -24.35
CA VAL A 160 -4.54 14.99 -25.34
C VAL A 160 -4.06 14.10 -26.49
N PHE A 161 -3.51 12.91 -26.18
CA PHE A 161 -3.05 11.98 -27.21
C PHE A 161 -4.18 11.40 -28.07
N GLU A 162 -5.34 11.14 -27.47
CA GLU A 162 -6.53 10.64 -28.19
C GLU A 162 -7.10 11.71 -29.14
N GLU A 163 -7.22 12.96 -28.68
CA GLU A 163 -7.69 14.08 -29.52
C GLU A 163 -6.73 14.36 -30.69
N HIS A 164 -5.41 14.39 -30.43
CA HIS A 164 -4.41 14.62 -31.48
C HIS A 164 -4.25 13.46 -32.46
N ALA A 165 -4.64 12.24 -32.07
CA ALA A 165 -4.69 11.10 -32.98
C ALA A 165 -5.91 11.20 -33.91
N ALA A 166 -7.06 11.64 -33.39
CA ALA A 166 -8.28 11.84 -34.17
C ALA A 166 -8.19 12.99 -35.18
N ASP A 167 -7.40 14.03 -34.89
CA ASP A 167 -7.18 15.16 -35.82
C ASP A 167 -6.25 14.83 -37.01
N LYS A 168 -5.66 13.63 -37.05
CA LYS A 168 -4.70 13.19 -38.09
C LYS A 168 -5.23 12.08 -39.00
N ASP A 169 -6.44 11.61 -38.76
CA ASP A 169 -7.20 10.68 -39.62
C ASP A 169 -8.30 11.45 -40.39
#